data_AF-A0A2V7SG98-F1
#
_entry.id   AF-A0A2V7SG98-F1
#
_cell.length_a   1.000
_cell.length_b   1.000
_cell.length_c   1.000
_cell.angle_alpha   90.00
_cell.angle_beta   90.00
_cell.angle_gamma   90.00
#
_symmetry.space_group_name_H-M   'P 1'
#
loop_
_entity.id
_entity.type
_entity.pdbx_description
1 polymer ?
#
loop_
_entity_poly.entity_id
_entity_poly.type
_entity_poly.pdbx_seq_one_letter_code
_entity_poly.pdbx_strand_id
1 'polypeptide(L)'
;NHDHGIYHQSGNNVTIRNNIFYNLVHGWAIQRYSTAGDAVDNARIVNNTFAFPNPNRQGHIVVGGTMSNSIIANNIFYQPLTAGIWFDAGTMTNVTVANNMTSNGPVNFGTLPGITFANNRDNTDPLLVNPAGFDFHLRAGSPAIGAGLSLPYVSNDFAGVSRPLGAAYDIGAYQFK
;
A
#
# COMPACT_ATOMS: atom_id res chain seq x y z
N ASN A 1 18.99 3.40 -4.44
CA ASN A 1 18.12 4.02 -5.45
C ASN A 1 18.05 3.24 -6.75
N HIS A 2 18.52 2.00 -6.86
CA HIS A 2 18.52 1.28 -8.14
C HIS A 2 17.54 0.09 -8.19
N ASP A 3 16.75 -0.13 -7.13
CA ASP A 3 15.79 -1.22 -6.96
C ASP A 3 14.40 -0.65 -6.60
N HIS A 4 13.91 0.30 -7.40
CA HIS A 4 12.50 0.70 -7.28
C HIS A 4 11.60 -0.36 -7.91
N GLY A 5 10.49 -0.70 -7.26
CA GLY A 5 9.50 -1.61 -7.85
C GLY A 5 8.73 -0.91 -8.97
N ILE A 6 8.04 0.18 -8.61
CA ILE A 6 7.36 1.08 -9.55
C ILE A 6 7.83 2.51 -9.31
N TYR A 7 8.27 3.15 -10.39
CA TYR A 7 8.64 4.56 -10.41
C TYR A 7 7.58 5.34 -11.21
N HIS A 8 6.74 6.09 -10.51
CA HIS A 8 5.65 6.87 -11.11
C HIS A 8 5.95 8.36 -11.00
N GLN A 9 6.45 8.95 -12.09
CA GLN A 9 6.71 10.39 -12.16
C GLN A 9 5.48 11.17 -12.64
N SER A 10 4.85 10.72 -13.72
CA SER A 10 3.74 11.43 -14.37
C SER A 10 2.68 10.46 -14.89
N GLY A 11 1.48 10.99 -15.17
CA GLY A 11 0.34 10.24 -15.68
C GLY A 11 -0.78 10.09 -14.64
N ASN A 12 -2.00 10.40 -15.06
CA ASN A 12 -3.21 10.34 -14.23
C ASN A 12 -3.92 8.99 -14.38
N ASN A 13 -4.85 8.69 -13.47
CA ASN A 13 -5.68 7.48 -13.50
C ASN A 13 -4.88 6.17 -13.37
N VAL A 14 -3.65 6.23 -12.84
CA VAL A 14 -2.80 5.05 -12.64
C VAL A 14 -3.37 4.18 -11.52
N THR A 15 -3.53 2.89 -11.79
CA THR A 15 -3.96 1.90 -10.79
C THR A 15 -2.88 0.85 -10.60
N ILE A 16 -2.34 0.79 -9.38
CA ILE A 16 -1.37 -0.21 -8.92
C ILE A 16 -2.12 -1.09 -7.91
N ARG A 17 -2.55 -2.28 -8.36
CA ARG A 17 -3.36 -3.18 -7.55
C ARG A 17 -2.89 -4.62 -7.55
N ASN A 18 -3.16 -5.33 -6.46
CA ASN A 18 -2.89 -6.76 -6.31
C ASN A 18 -1.41 -7.15 -6.46
N ASN A 19 -0.47 -6.23 -6.27
CA ASN A 19 0.96 -6.55 -6.41
C ASN A 19 1.54 -7.05 -5.09
N ILE A 20 2.62 -7.83 -5.20
CA ILE A 20 3.44 -8.24 -4.08
C ILE A 20 4.84 -7.65 -4.29
N PHE A 21 5.29 -6.82 -3.36
CA PHE A 21 6.62 -6.21 -3.36
C PHE A 21 7.40 -6.76 -2.18
N TYR A 22 8.58 -7.34 -2.41
CA TYR A 22 9.41 -7.90 -1.35
C TYR A 22 10.89 -7.72 -1.69
N ASN A 23 11.74 -7.66 -0.66
CA ASN A 23 13.21 -7.58 -0.76
C ASN A 23 13.74 -6.33 -1.52
N LEU A 24 13.06 -5.19 -1.42
CA LEU A 24 13.59 -3.91 -1.91
C LEU A 24 14.37 -3.24 -0.76
N VAL A 25 15.69 -3.18 -0.89
CA VAL A 25 16.62 -2.82 0.20
C VAL A 25 17.39 -1.50 -0.03
N HIS A 26 17.29 -0.88 -1.21
CA HIS A 26 17.93 0.41 -1.50
C HIS A 26 16.97 1.47 -2.09
N GLY A 27 15.76 1.09 -2.46
CA GLY A 27 14.76 1.88 -3.16
C GLY A 27 13.35 1.50 -2.71
N TRP A 28 12.35 2.27 -3.13
CA TRP A 28 10.97 2.05 -2.70
C TRP A 28 10.26 1.02 -3.56
N ALA A 29 9.35 0.27 -2.94
CA ALA A 29 8.42 -0.58 -3.66
C ALA A 29 7.60 0.25 -4.65
N ILE A 30 7.12 1.42 -4.20
CA ILE A 30 6.53 2.43 -5.07
C ILE A 30 7.13 3.78 -4.73
N GLN A 31 7.65 4.47 -5.74
CA GLN A 31 8.03 5.87 -5.64
C GLN A 31 7.12 6.69 -6.54
N ARG A 32 6.30 7.55 -5.92
CA ARG A 32 5.65 8.63 -6.65
C ARG A 32 6.60 9.82 -6.67
N TYR A 33 7.41 9.87 -7.73
CA TYR A 33 8.40 10.90 -7.96
C TYR A 33 7.76 12.17 -8.52
N SER A 34 8.46 13.29 -8.42
CA SER A 34 8.07 14.56 -9.01
C SER A 34 9.32 15.35 -9.36
N THR A 35 9.36 15.92 -10.54
CA THR A 35 10.13 17.15 -10.78
C THR A 35 9.23 18.36 -10.58
N ALA A 36 9.79 19.57 -10.57
CA ALA A 36 9.01 20.79 -10.35
C ALA A 36 7.90 20.92 -11.43
N GLY A 37 6.64 20.90 -11.00
CA GLY A 37 5.47 21.01 -11.87
C GLY A 37 4.72 19.70 -12.14
N ASP A 38 5.31 18.54 -11.81
CA ASP A 38 4.60 17.26 -11.94
C ASP A 38 3.50 17.14 -10.88
N ALA A 39 2.30 16.76 -11.31
CA ALA A 39 1.17 16.45 -10.45
C ALA A 39 0.47 15.21 -10.98
N VAL A 40 0.03 14.35 -10.07
CA VAL A 40 -0.72 13.14 -10.39
C VAL A 40 -2.14 13.26 -9.85
N ASP A 41 -3.11 13.04 -10.73
CA ASP A 41 -4.52 12.96 -10.36
C ASP A 41 -5.04 11.52 -10.45
N ASN A 42 -5.88 11.15 -9.50
CA ASN A 42 -6.60 9.88 -9.46
C ASN A 42 -5.67 8.64 -9.51
N ALA A 43 -4.58 8.65 -8.74
CA ALA A 43 -3.78 7.46 -8.51
C ALA A 43 -4.48 6.52 -7.51
N ARG A 44 -4.41 5.22 -7.78
CA ARG A 44 -5.00 4.18 -6.93
C ARG A 44 -3.95 3.15 -6.60
N ILE A 45 -3.46 3.13 -5.37
CA ILE A 45 -2.51 2.14 -4.86
C ILE A 45 -3.26 1.25 -3.87
N VAL A 46 -3.81 0.14 -4.35
CA VAL A 46 -4.81 -0.62 -3.59
C VAL A 46 -4.59 -2.13 -3.57
N ASN A 47 -4.90 -2.79 -2.46
CA ASN A 47 -4.82 -4.25 -2.36
C ASN A 47 -3.43 -4.81 -2.72
N ASN A 48 -2.35 -4.14 -2.33
CA ASN A 48 -0.99 -4.67 -2.50
C ASN A 48 -0.45 -5.23 -1.17
N THR A 49 0.51 -6.14 -1.25
CA THR A 49 1.30 -6.60 -0.09
C THR A 49 2.75 -6.19 -0.28
N PHE A 50 3.28 -5.43 0.67
CA PHE A 50 4.68 -5.01 0.75
C PHE A 50 5.34 -5.77 1.89
N ALA A 51 6.54 -6.31 1.69
CA ALA A 51 7.19 -7.14 2.67
C ALA A 51 8.68 -6.81 2.83
N PHE A 52 9.09 -6.89 4.10
CA PHE A 52 10.45 -6.78 4.61
C PHE A 52 11.00 -5.35 4.70
N PRO A 53 11.89 -5.10 5.66
CA PRO A 53 12.41 -3.76 5.87
C PRO A 53 13.36 -3.37 4.75
N ASN A 54 13.27 -2.11 4.32
CA ASN A 54 14.33 -1.46 3.58
C ASN A 54 15.27 -0.76 4.58
N PRO A 55 16.50 -1.25 4.81
CA PRO A 55 17.41 -0.67 5.81
C PRO A 55 17.91 0.74 5.45
N ASN A 56 17.72 1.18 4.21
CA ASN A 56 18.29 2.41 3.66
C ASN A 56 17.23 3.48 3.33
N ARG A 57 15.93 3.20 3.56
CA ARG A 57 14.83 4.08 3.12
C ARG A 57 13.70 4.14 4.16
N GLN A 58 13.06 5.30 4.24
CA GLN A 58 11.82 5.47 5.00
C GLN A 58 10.62 5.06 4.14
N GLY A 59 9.68 4.30 4.69
CA GLY A 59 8.50 3.86 3.95
C GLY A 59 8.76 2.67 3.02
N HIS A 60 7.74 1.84 2.79
CA HIS A 60 7.69 0.96 1.61
C HIS A 60 7.32 1.76 0.36
N ILE A 61 6.43 2.75 0.52
CA ILE A 61 6.05 3.73 -0.49
C ILE A 61 6.66 5.09 -0.13
N VAL A 62 7.15 5.83 -1.11
CA VAL A 62 7.41 7.28 -0.96
C VAL A 62 6.50 8.09 -1.88
N VAL A 63 5.99 9.19 -1.33
CA VAL A 63 5.15 10.17 -2.01
C VAL A 63 5.88 11.52 -1.97
N GLY A 64 6.60 11.87 -3.05
CA GLY A 64 7.50 13.03 -3.11
C GLY A 64 7.05 14.10 -4.11
N GLY A 65 5.90 14.76 -3.91
CA GLY A 65 5.33 15.80 -4.80
C GLY A 65 3.79 15.85 -4.80
N THR A 66 3.13 16.34 -5.84
CA THR A 66 1.68 16.65 -5.74
C THR A 66 0.79 15.47 -6.14
N MET A 67 -0.24 15.18 -5.34
CA MET A 67 -1.28 14.21 -5.65
C MET A 67 -2.68 14.74 -5.34
N SER A 68 -3.61 14.47 -6.25
CA SER A 68 -5.02 14.85 -6.12
C SER A 68 -5.97 13.66 -6.35
N ASN A 69 -7.14 13.67 -5.69
CA ASN A 69 -8.23 12.70 -5.89
C ASN A 69 -7.78 11.23 -5.84
N SER A 70 -6.77 10.94 -5.03
CA SER A 70 -6.04 9.67 -5.04
C SER A 70 -6.35 8.83 -3.81
N ILE A 71 -6.17 7.51 -3.92
CA ILE A 71 -6.44 6.57 -2.84
C ILE A 71 -5.28 5.59 -2.65
N ILE A 72 -4.85 5.42 -1.40
CA ILE A 72 -3.94 4.38 -0.96
C ILE A 72 -4.68 3.53 0.07
N ALA A 73 -5.19 2.37 -0.31
CA ALA A 73 -6.10 1.61 0.54
C ALA A 73 -5.94 0.10 0.46
N ASN A 74 -6.40 -0.61 1.49
CA ASN A 74 -6.36 -2.08 1.55
C ASN A 74 -4.96 -2.68 1.35
N ASN A 75 -3.87 -1.96 1.67
CA ASN A 75 -2.53 -2.52 1.54
C ASN A 75 -2.04 -3.15 2.85
N ILE A 76 -1.29 -4.24 2.74
CA ILE A 76 -0.50 -4.80 3.85
C ILE A 76 0.94 -4.31 3.69
N PHE A 77 1.49 -3.73 4.74
CA PHE A 77 2.89 -3.37 4.90
C PHE A 77 3.49 -4.28 5.99
N TYR A 78 4.02 -5.43 5.57
CA TYR A 78 4.64 -6.41 6.46
C TYR A 78 6.09 -6.03 6.74
N GLN A 79 6.38 -5.74 8.00
CA GLN A 79 7.69 -5.38 8.53
C GLN A 79 8.37 -4.21 7.79
N PRO A 80 7.70 -3.06 7.56
CA PRO A 80 8.45 -1.88 7.14
C PRO A 80 9.43 -1.48 8.24
N LEU A 81 10.56 -0.87 7.85
CA LEU A 81 11.54 -0.37 8.81
C LEU A 81 10.96 0.77 9.65
N THR A 82 10.28 1.72 9.00
CA THR A 82 9.77 2.94 9.66
C THR A 82 8.26 3.07 9.59
N ALA A 83 7.69 2.97 8.39
CA ALA A 83 6.26 3.13 8.13
C ALA A 83 5.86 2.45 6.82
N GLY A 84 4.56 2.30 6.56
CA GLY A 84 4.08 1.86 5.25
C GLY A 84 4.36 2.89 4.14
N ILE A 85 4.05 4.15 4.41
CA ILE A 85 4.09 5.25 3.45
C ILE A 85 4.90 6.40 4.04
N TRP A 86 5.85 6.94 3.28
CA TRP A 86 6.50 8.21 3.59
C TRP A 86 5.91 9.32 2.70
N PHE A 87 5.26 10.30 3.31
CA PHE A 87 4.87 11.55 2.64
C PHE A 87 6.01 12.56 2.80
N ASP A 88 6.84 12.66 1.75
CA ASP A 88 8.05 13.48 1.76
C ASP A 88 7.76 14.94 1.39
N ALA A 89 7.05 15.14 0.28
CA ALA A 89 6.86 16.49 -0.27
C ALA A 89 5.56 16.62 -1.09
N GLY A 90 5.25 17.89 -1.41
CA GLY A 90 4.20 18.31 -2.34
C GLY A 90 2.86 18.62 -1.69
N THR A 91 1.86 18.89 -2.52
CA THR A 91 0.51 19.26 -2.06
C THR A 91 -0.44 18.08 -2.24
N MET A 92 -1.22 17.78 -1.21
CA MET A 92 -2.27 16.78 -1.29
C MET A 92 -3.63 17.45 -1.38
N THR A 93 -4.50 16.95 -2.24
CA THR A 93 -5.88 17.46 -2.34
C THR A 93 -6.82 16.28 -2.53
N ASN A 94 -7.73 16.05 -1.57
CA ASN A 94 -8.66 14.93 -1.62
C ASN A 94 -7.94 13.57 -1.76
N VAL A 95 -6.90 13.34 -0.94
CA VAL A 95 -6.18 12.07 -0.89
C VAL A 95 -6.69 11.24 0.27
N THR A 96 -7.03 9.98 0.03
CA THR A 96 -7.51 9.07 1.08
C THR A 96 -6.49 7.97 1.34
N VAL A 97 -6.13 7.78 2.61
CA VAL A 97 -5.31 6.65 3.09
C VAL A 97 -6.17 5.83 4.05
N ALA A 98 -6.70 4.69 3.58
CA ALA A 98 -7.71 3.97 4.35
C ALA A 98 -7.56 2.45 4.36
N ASN A 99 -7.94 1.81 5.47
CA ASN A 99 -7.95 0.35 5.60
C ASN A 99 -6.59 -0.30 5.25
N ASN A 100 -5.48 0.38 5.48
CA ASN A 100 -4.15 -0.21 5.37
C ASN A 100 -3.74 -0.84 6.69
N MET A 101 -2.81 -1.79 6.64
CA MET A 101 -2.30 -2.50 7.80
C MET A 101 -0.77 -2.52 7.76
N THR A 102 -0.12 -2.13 8.86
CA THR A 102 1.32 -2.35 9.05
C THR A 102 1.53 -3.39 10.14
N SER A 103 2.48 -4.31 9.95
CA SER A 103 2.86 -5.24 11.02
C SER A 103 3.93 -4.66 11.96
N ASN A 104 4.53 -3.53 11.60
CA ASN A 104 5.51 -2.79 12.38
C ASN A 104 5.45 -1.30 12.01
N GLY A 105 5.50 -0.41 13.00
CA GLY A 105 5.41 1.04 12.80
C GLY A 105 4.03 1.53 12.33
N PRO A 106 3.87 2.85 12.15
CA PRO A 106 2.64 3.45 11.64
C PRO A 106 2.44 3.25 10.13
N VAL A 107 1.19 3.36 9.65
CA VAL A 107 0.88 3.38 8.22
C VAL A 107 1.58 4.54 7.50
N ASN A 108 1.76 5.69 8.15
CA ASN A 108 2.44 6.84 7.55
C ASN A 108 3.56 7.41 8.41
N PHE A 109 4.58 7.93 7.74
CA PHE A 109 5.59 8.83 8.27
C PHE A 109 5.48 10.17 7.54
N GLY A 110 5.42 11.26 8.30
CA GLY A 110 5.02 12.57 7.78
C GLY A 110 3.52 12.67 7.52
N THR A 111 3.01 13.90 7.52
CA THR A 111 1.63 14.25 7.18
C THR A 111 1.64 15.58 6.44
N LEU A 112 0.85 15.64 5.35
CA LEU A 112 0.59 16.85 4.58
C LEU A 112 -0.91 17.17 4.66
N PRO A 113 -1.33 18.45 4.69
CA PRO A 113 -2.74 18.81 4.62
C PRO A 113 -3.42 18.25 3.35
N GLY A 114 -4.71 17.92 3.44
CA GLY A 114 -5.48 17.38 2.31
C GLY A 114 -5.48 15.85 2.21
N ILE A 115 -4.91 15.16 3.19
CA ILE A 115 -5.00 13.70 3.36
C ILE A 115 -6.04 13.35 4.44
N THR A 116 -6.96 12.44 4.11
CA THR A 116 -7.90 11.83 5.05
C THR A 116 -7.42 10.41 5.40
N PHE A 117 -7.20 10.16 6.69
CA PHE A 117 -6.86 8.83 7.20
C PHE A 117 -8.09 8.18 7.84
N ALA A 118 -8.37 6.92 7.50
CA ALA A 118 -9.53 6.20 8.05
C ALA A 118 -9.27 4.69 8.20
N ASN A 119 -9.64 4.11 9.34
CA ASN A 119 -9.62 2.65 9.57
C ASN A 119 -8.28 1.96 9.28
N ASN A 120 -7.16 2.68 9.34
CA ASN A 120 -5.82 2.10 9.26
C ASN A 120 -5.49 1.35 10.55
N ARG A 121 -4.69 0.29 10.44
CA ARG A 121 -4.30 -0.58 11.55
C ARG A 121 -2.78 -0.60 11.66
N ASP A 122 -2.27 0.16 12.62
CA ASP A 122 -0.84 0.20 12.90
C ASP A 122 -0.42 -0.99 13.78
N ASN A 123 0.81 -1.47 13.62
CA ASN A 123 1.40 -2.53 14.45
C ASN A 123 0.51 -3.78 14.64
N THR A 124 -0.20 -4.17 13.60
CA THR A 124 -1.13 -5.31 13.60
C THR A 124 -0.59 -6.40 12.68
N ASP A 125 -0.32 -7.59 13.23
CA ASP A 125 0.18 -8.72 12.43
C ASP A 125 -0.91 -9.22 11.46
N PRO A 126 -0.68 -9.18 10.13
CA PRO A 126 -1.60 -9.72 9.14
C PRO A 126 -1.74 -11.25 9.17
N LEU A 127 -0.97 -11.99 9.99
CA LEU A 127 -1.00 -13.45 10.08
C LEU A 127 -0.83 -14.11 8.71
N LEU A 128 0.27 -13.80 8.04
CA LEU A 128 0.64 -14.40 6.74
C LEU A 128 1.13 -15.85 6.92
N VAL A 129 0.96 -16.70 5.90
CA VAL A 129 1.28 -18.13 5.97
C VAL A 129 2.77 -18.38 6.20
N ASN A 130 3.63 -17.89 5.31
CA ASN A 130 5.08 -18.02 5.43
C ASN A 130 5.80 -16.89 4.67
N PRO A 131 5.86 -15.67 5.23
CA PRO A 131 6.54 -14.55 4.59
C PRO A 131 7.98 -14.85 4.21
N ALA A 132 8.74 -15.51 5.09
CA ALA A 132 10.15 -15.86 4.84
C ALA A 132 10.34 -16.80 3.64
N GLY A 133 9.35 -17.65 3.35
CA GLY A 133 9.27 -18.46 2.13
C GLY A 133 8.49 -17.81 0.98
N PHE A 134 8.20 -16.51 1.08
CA PHE A 134 7.43 -15.70 0.11
C PHE A 134 5.98 -16.16 -0.11
N ASP A 135 5.40 -16.84 0.88
CA ASP A 135 3.97 -17.12 0.92
C ASP A 135 3.25 -16.04 1.74
N PHE A 136 2.63 -15.11 1.01
CA PHE A 136 1.91 -13.97 1.55
C PHE A 136 0.39 -14.18 1.59
N HIS A 137 -0.10 -15.42 1.47
CA HIS A 137 -1.51 -15.71 1.75
C HIS A 137 -1.83 -15.42 3.22
N LEU A 138 -3.10 -15.10 3.48
CA LEU A 138 -3.61 -14.93 4.84
C LEU A 138 -3.84 -16.29 5.50
N ARG A 139 -3.60 -16.37 6.82
CA ARG A 139 -4.00 -17.52 7.65
C ARG A 139 -5.39 -17.27 8.23
N ALA A 140 -6.05 -18.37 8.62
CA ALA A 140 -7.28 -18.30 9.39
C ALA A 140 -7.09 -17.46 10.66
N GLY A 141 -8.04 -16.57 10.92
CA GLY A 141 -7.98 -15.61 12.04
C GLY A 141 -7.20 -14.33 11.75
N SER A 142 -6.66 -14.15 10.53
CA SER A 142 -6.02 -12.90 10.13
C SER A 142 -6.94 -11.69 10.32
N PRO A 143 -6.46 -10.59 10.94
CA PRO A 143 -7.22 -9.35 11.08
C PRO A 143 -7.40 -8.61 9.74
N ALA A 144 -6.75 -9.08 8.67
CA ALA A 144 -6.95 -8.55 7.32
C ALA A 144 -8.22 -9.10 6.65
N ILE A 145 -8.77 -10.22 7.15
CA ILE A 145 -9.95 -10.88 6.59
C ILE A 145 -11.20 -10.02 6.84
N GLY A 146 -11.95 -9.72 5.77
CA GLY A 146 -13.18 -8.93 5.79
C GLY A 146 -13.00 -7.48 6.25
N ALA A 147 -11.76 -7.00 6.32
CA ALA A 147 -11.40 -5.72 6.92
C ALA A 147 -11.15 -4.59 5.90
N GLY A 148 -11.23 -4.90 4.61
CA GLY A 148 -10.95 -4.01 3.49
C GLY A 148 -12.16 -3.20 3.03
N LEU A 149 -11.87 -2.04 2.43
CA LEU A 149 -12.82 -1.21 1.71
C LEU A 149 -13.30 -1.94 0.44
N SER A 150 -14.60 -1.87 0.14
CA SER A 150 -15.14 -2.36 -1.12
C SER A 150 -14.73 -1.44 -2.28
N LEU A 151 -13.99 -1.98 -3.24
CA LEU A 151 -13.45 -1.25 -4.38
C LEU A 151 -13.91 -1.92 -5.68
N PRO A 152 -15.01 -1.46 -6.32
CA PRO A 152 -15.62 -2.14 -7.47
C PRO A 152 -14.69 -2.34 -8.68
N TYR A 153 -13.62 -1.57 -8.77
CA TYR A 153 -12.59 -1.67 -9.82
C TYR A 153 -11.46 -2.68 -9.48
N VAL A 154 -11.57 -3.43 -8.38
CA VAL A 154 -10.64 -4.50 -7.96
C VAL A 154 -11.44 -5.79 -7.78
N SER A 155 -11.95 -6.36 -8.89
CA SER A 155 -12.88 -7.51 -8.86
C SER A 155 -12.24 -8.85 -8.51
N ASN A 156 -10.91 -8.95 -8.49
CA ASN A 156 -10.16 -10.17 -8.18
C ASN A 156 -8.90 -9.86 -7.37
N ASP A 157 -8.30 -10.87 -6.76
CA ASP A 157 -7.02 -10.80 -6.05
C ASP A 157 -5.82 -11.14 -6.96
N PHE A 158 -4.62 -11.26 -6.39
CA PHE A 158 -3.40 -11.63 -7.13
C PHE A 158 -3.46 -13.04 -7.77
N ALA A 159 -4.14 -14.00 -7.14
CA ALA A 159 -4.31 -15.36 -7.65
C ALA A 159 -5.52 -15.53 -8.58
N GLY A 160 -6.28 -14.45 -8.84
CA GLY A 160 -7.49 -14.49 -9.67
C GLY A 160 -8.76 -14.87 -8.89
N VAL A 161 -8.71 -14.94 -7.56
CA VAL A 161 -9.89 -15.18 -6.71
C VAL A 161 -10.77 -13.92 -6.72
N SER A 162 -12.08 -14.09 -6.96
CA SER A 162 -13.04 -12.98 -6.97
C SER A 162 -13.10 -12.25 -5.62
N ARG A 163 -13.33 -10.94 -5.67
CA ARG A 163 -13.53 -10.10 -4.48
C ARG A 163 -14.96 -9.54 -4.41
N PRO A 164 -15.61 -9.59 -3.22
CA PRO A 164 -15.19 -10.35 -2.05
C PRO A 164 -15.51 -11.84 -2.23
N LEU A 165 -14.73 -12.75 -1.63
CA LEU A 165 -15.11 -14.16 -1.51
C LEU A 165 -16.09 -14.39 -0.35
N GLY A 166 -15.97 -13.59 0.71
CA GLY A 166 -16.87 -13.55 1.86
C GLY A 166 -17.76 -12.29 1.90
N ALA A 167 -18.04 -11.79 3.10
CA ALA A 167 -18.91 -10.62 3.28
C ALA A 167 -18.25 -9.29 2.86
N ALA A 168 -16.92 -9.21 2.88
CA ALA A 168 -16.16 -8.00 2.60
C ALA A 168 -14.80 -8.32 1.97
N TYR A 169 -14.13 -7.28 1.46
CA TYR A 169 -12.78 -7.40 0.90
C TYR A 169 -11.78 -7.68 2.02
N ASP A 170 -10.71 -8.39 1.68
CA ASP A 170 -9.55 -8.55 2.57
C ASP A 170 -8.50 -7.50 2.21
N ILE A 171 -7.77 -7.05 3.23
CA ILE A 171 -6.60 -6.17 3.07
C ILE A 171 -5.45 -7.02 2.52
N GLY A 172 -4.71 -6.47 1.54
CA GLY A 172 -3.55 -7.11 0.92
C GLY A 172 -3.84 -7.72 -0.46
N ALA A 173 -2.80 -8.34 -1.03
CA ALA A 173 -2.80 -8.88 -2.39
C ALA A 173 -3.72 -10.09 -2.60
N TYR A 174 -3.95 -10.88 -1.55
CA TYR A 174 -4.74 -12.11 -1.59
C TYR A 174 -6.10 -11.96 -0.91
N GLN A 175 -7.06 -12.76 -1.35
CA GLN A 175 -8.24 -13.12 -0.57
C GLN A 175 -7.95 -14.38 0.25
N PHE A 176 -8.47 -14.42 1.48
CA PHE A 176 -8.48 -15.64 2.28
C PHE A 176 -9.47 -16.63 1.69
N LYS A 177 -9.05 -17.91 1.65
CA LYS A 177 -9.80 -19.04 1.11
C LYS A 177 -9.64 -20.25 2.04
#